data_AF-A0A6B2UE01-F1
#
_entry.id   AF-A0A6B2UE01-F1
#
_cell.length_a   1.000
_cell.length_b   1.000
_cell.length_c   1.000
_cell.angle_alpha   90.00
_cell.angle_beta   90.00
_cell.angle_gamma   90.00
#
_symmetry.space_group_name_H-M   'P 1'
#
loop_
_entity.id
_entity.type
_entity.pdbx_description
1 polymer ?
#
loop_
_entity_poly.entity_id
_entity_poly.type
_entity_poly.pdbx_seq_one_letter_code
_entity_poly.pdbx_strand_id
1 'polypeptide(L)' 'MPAMFIAACCYQEGTGTEVDRVQALRWLLAPLERGNGDGVHDARALAGSMTPEQVREAGRLSGFPQAAESFL' A
#
# COMPACT_ATOMS: atom_id res chain seq x y z
N MET A 1 9.70 15.67 -0.23
CA MET A 1 10.09 14.58 0.68
C MET A 1 9.10 13.44 0.48
N PRO A 2 9.48 12.35 -0.19
CA PRO A 2 8.53 11.39 -0.72
C PRO A 2 7.93 10.53 0.41
N ALA A 3 6.64 10.21 0.26
CA ALA A 3 5.85 9.40 1.20
C ALA A 3 6.49 8.04 1.55
N MET A 4 7.43 7.58 0.73
CA MET A 4 8.26 6.37 0.92
C MET A 4 8.97 6.34 2.28
N PHE A 5 9.45 7.48 2.79
CA PHE A 5 10.24 7.51 4.02
C PHE A 5 9.39 7.27 5.28
N ILE A 6 8.12 7.69 5.27
CA ILE A 6 7.22 7.50 6.41
C ILE A 6 6.75 6.05 6.48
N ALA A 7 6.47 5.42 5.32
CA ALA A 7 6.10 4.02 5.27
C ALA A 7 7.25 3.13 5.78
N ALA A 8 8.49 3.34 5.32
CA ALA A 8 9.65 2.55 5.72
C ALA A 8 9.92 2.59 7.24
N CYS A 9 9.80 3.76 7.88
CA CYS A 9 9.95 3.88 9.33
C CYS A 9 8.86 3.14 10.12
N CYS A 10 7.63 3.04 9.59
CA CYS A 10 6.54 2.30 10.24
C CYS A 10 6.72 0.77 10.15
N TYR A 11 7.45 0.26 9.15
CA TYR A 11 7.71 -1.17 8.99
C TYR A 11 8.90 -1.68 9.82
N GLN A 12 9.90 -0.85 10.11
CA GLN A 12 11.10 -1.30 10.82
C GLN A 12 10.93 -1.44 12.35
N GLU A 13 10.02 -0.71 13.00
CA GLU A 13 9.88 -0.77 14.47
C GLU A 13 8.81 -1.75 14.97
N GLY A 14 8.10 -2.46 14.09
CA GLY A 14 7.35 -3.64 14.49
C GLY A 14 6.24 -3.38 15.51
N THR A 15 5.31 -2.45 15.25
CA THR A 15 3.93 -2.50 15.79
C THR A 15 2.96 -1.76 14.87
N GLY A 16 3.06 -1.98 13.56
CA GLY A 16 2.04 -1.49 12.62
C GLY A 16 0.80 -2.35 12.76
N THR A 17 -0.25 -1.83 13.38
CA THR A 17 -1.58 -2.45 13.36
C THR A 17 -2.02 -2.72 11.92
N GLU A 18 -2.85 -3.73 11.68
CA GLU A 18 -3.33 -4.09 10.32
C GLU A 18 -3.83 -2.87 9.53
N VAL A 19 -4.44 -1.92 10.25
CA VAL A 19 -4.94 -0.65 9.75
C VAL A 19 -3.83 0.23 9.12
N ASP A 20 -2.64 0.30 9.70
CA ASP A 20 -1.56 1.15 9.19
C ASP A 20 -1.01 0.64 7.85
N ARG A 21 -0.93 -0.68 7.69
CA ARG A 21 -0.51 -1.30 6.43
C ARG A 21 -1.53 -1.06 5.32
N VAL A 22 -2.80 -1.19 5.66
CA VAL A 22 -3.93 -0.92 4.75
C VAL A 22 -3.95 0.54 4.32
N GLN A 23 -3.74 1.48 5.25
CA GLN A 23 -3.65 2.89 4.90
C GLN A 23 -2.41 3.16 4.04
N ALA A 24 -1.22 2.68 4.41
CA ALA A 24 -0.01 2.89 3.62
C ALA A 24 -0.17 2.41 2.18
N LEU A 25 -0.73 1.21 1.98
CA LEU A 25 -1.02 0.70 0.64
C LEU A 25 -2.08 1.55 -0.08
N ARG A 26 -3.14 1.99 0.59
CA ARG A 26 -4.14 2.91 0.03
C ARG A 26 -3.50 4.20 -0.52
N TRP A 27 -2.58 4.81 0.21
CA TRP A 27 -1.87 6.03 -0.25
C TRP A 27 -0.98 5.75 -1.45
N LEU A 28 -0.37 4.56 -1.53
CA LEU A 28 0.46 4.13 -2.66
C LEU A 28 -0.36 3.73 -3.90
N LEU A 29 -1.62 3.30 -3.71
CA LEU A 29 -2.57 3.01 -4.78
C LEU A 29 -3.15 4.27 -5.46
N ALA A 30 -3.19 5.41 -4.77
CA ALA A 30 -3.74 6.64 -5.34
C ALA A 30 -2.92 7.21 -6.54
N PRO A 31 -1.56 7.24 -6.52
CA PRO A 31 -0.75 7.63 -7.68
C PRO A 31 -0.83 6.67 -8.87
N LEU A 32 -1.04 5.38 -8.61
CA LEU A 32 -1.15 4.33 -9.63
C LEU A 32 -2.30 4.58 -10.60
N GLU A 33 -3.40 5.18 -10.12
CA GLU A 33 -4.52 5.62 -10.95
C GLU A 33 -4.08 6.60 -12.05
N ARG A 34 -3.17 7.52 -11.74
CA ARG A 34 -2.72 8.55 -12.67
C ARG A 34 -1.62 8.08 -13.62
N GLY A 35 -1.33 6.78 -13.64
CA GLY A 35 -0.21 6.20 -14.39
C GLY A 35 1.15 6.58 -13.82
N ASN A 36 1.20 7.12 -12.59
CA ASN A 36 2.47 7.47 -11.96
C ASN A 36 3.06 6.24 -11.27
N GLY A 37 4.03 5.61 -11.94
CA GLY A 37 4.65 4.38 -11.49
C GLY A 37 5.56 4.50 -10.27
N ASP A 38 5.79 5.72 -9.76
CA ASP A 38 6.72 5.97 -8.65
C ASP A 38 6.35 5.21 -7.36
N GLY A 39 5.05 4.90 -7.15
CA GLY A 39 4.58 4.18 -5.96
C GLY A 39 4.43 2.66 -6.13
N VAL A 40 4.61 2.10 -7.34
CA VAL A 40 4.35 0.68 -7.62
C VAL A 40 5.30 -0.22 -6.86
N HIS A 41 6.58 0.15 -6.83
CA HIS A 41 7.62 -0.68 -6.22
C HIS A 41 7.40 -0.82 -4.71
N ASP A 42 7.11 0.29 -4.03
CA ASP A 42 6.79 0.30 -2.61
C ASP A 42 5.46 -0.39 -2.32
N ALA A 43 4.44 -0.18 -3.15
CA ALA A 43 3.14 -0.86 -3.02
C ALA A 43 3.30 -2.37 -3.11
N ARG A 44 4.13 -2.87 -4.03
CA ARG A 44 4.38 -4.29 -4.22
C ARG A 44 5.18 -4.89 -3.07
N ALA A 45 6.23 -4.20 -2.62
CA ALA A 45 7.02 -4.61 -1.47
C ALA A 45 6.16 -4.71 -0.21
N LEU A 46 5.27 -3.74 -0.03
CA LEU A 46 4.33 -3.72 1.07
C LEU A 46 3.28 -4.85 0.96
N ALA A 47 2.60 -4.96 -0.18
CA ALA A 47 1.58 -5.99 -0.40
C ALA A 47 2.11 -7.41 -0.19
N GLY A 48 3.39 -7.68 -0.52
CA GLY A 48 4.04 -8.96 -0.25
C GLY A 48 4.20 -9.33 1.23
N SER A 49 4.05 -8.35 2.13
CA SER A 49 4.06 -8.53 3.60
C SER A 49 2.67 -8.45 4.25
N MET A 50 1.62 -8.26 3.45
CA MET A 50 0.23 -8.12 3.89
C MET A 50 -0.57 -9.39 3.59
N THR A 51 -1.72 -9.55 4.23
CA THR A 51 -2.67 -10.61 3.86
C THR A 51 -3.51 -10.18 2.64
N PRO A 52 -4.04 -11.15 1.87
CA PRO A 52 -4.92 -10.83 0.75
C PRO A 52 -6.12 -9.97 1.12
N GLU A 53 -6.65 -10.15 2.33
CA GLU A 53 -7.76 -9.37 2.88
C GLU A 53 -7.36 -7.90 3.09
N GLN A 54 -6.16 -7.66 3.63
CA GLN A 54 -5.65 -6.30 3.84
C GLN A 54 -5.37 -5.58 2.52
N VAL A 55 -4.83 -6.30 1.54
CA VAL A 55 -4.60 -5.75 0.19
C VAL A 55 -5.93 -5.34 -0.45
N ARG A 56 -6.94 -6.21 -0.41
CA ARG A 56 -8.29 -5.90 -0.91
C ARG A 56 -8.92 -4.71 -0.19
N GLU A 57 -8.75 -4.62 1.12
CA GLU A 57 -9.29 -3.51 1.91
C GLU A 57 -8.62 -2.18 1.56
N ALA A 58 -7.30 -2.16 1.34
CA ALA A 58 -6.59 -0.99 0.85
C ALA A 58 -7.07 -0.55 -0.55
N GLY A 59 -7.35 -1.53 -1.42
CA GLY A 59 -7.99 -1.31 -2.71
C GLY A 59 -9.38 -0.69 -2.59
N ARG A 60 -10.23 -1.20 -1.67
CA ARG A 60 -11.54 -0.60 -1.40
C ARG A 60 -11.43 0.84 -0.89
N LEU A 61 -10.53 1.10 0.05
CA LEU A 61 -10.37 2.43 0.67
C LEU A 61 -9.74 3.46 -0.27
N SER A 62 -8.98 3.02 -1.27
CA SER A 62 -8.45 3.88 -2.34
C SER A 62 -9.46 4.12 -3.45
N GLY A 63 -10.54 3.32 -3.51
CA GLY A 63 -11.51 3.35 -4.61
C GLY A 63 -11.10 2.50 -5.81
N PHE A 64 -9.95 1.81 -5.74
CA PHE A 64 -9.38 1.02 -6.83
C PHE A 64 -9.06 -0.42 -6.38
N PRO A 65 -10.09 -1.27 -6.21
CA PRO A 65 -9.88 -2.66 -5.80
C PRO A 65 -9.08 -3.47 -6.84
N GLN A 66 -9.19 -3.16 -8.14
CA GLN A 66 -8.45 -3.89 -9.19
C GLN A 66 -6.93 -3.62 -9.12
N ALA A 67 -6.54 -2.41 -8.71
CA ALA A 67 -5.13 -2.08 -8.52
C ALA A 67 -4.56 -2.90 -7.36
N ALA A 68 -5.31 -3.06 -6.27
CA ALA A 68 -4.93 -3.93 -5.16
C ALA A 68 -4.84 -5.41 -5.56
N GLU A 69 -5.80 -5.92 -6.35
CA GLU A 69 -5.78 -7.31 -6.84
C GLU A 69 -4.57 -7.61 -7.73
N SER A 70 -3.98 -6.59 -8.37
CA SER A 70 -2.75 -6.74 -9.16
C SER A 70 -1.50 -7.06 -8.32
N PHE A 71 -1.61 -6.98 -6.98
CA PHE A 71 -0.56 -7.31 -6.03
C PHE A 71 -0.79 -8.63 -5.27
N LEU A 72 -1.92 -9.32 -5.53
CA LEU A 72 -2.20 -10.68 -5.04
C LEU A 72 -1.57 -11.74 -5.96
#